data_AF-A0A424N3Y6-F1
#
_entry.id   AF-A0A424N3Y6-F1
#
_cell.length_a   1.000
_cell.length_b   1.000
_cell.length_c   1.000
_cell.angle_alpha   90.00
_cell.angle_beta   90.00
_cell.angle_gamma   90.00
#
_symmetry.space_group_name_H-M   'P 1'
#
loop_
_entity.id
_entity.type
_entity.pdbx_description
1 polymer ?
#
loop_
_entity_poly.entity_id
_entity_poly.type
_entity_poly.pdbx_seq_one_letter_code
_entity_poly.pdbx_strand_id
1 'polypeptide(L)'
;MRVLGGGGLQLAAGNNISNASGDLTIDCPADIVLDADGGNIEMKDDGLHFYSISRSGDNAIIQSVISNGDVVIQGNDGGSTITALTLDMSEAGSATFNSNITLGDNKGVYFGAGSDLIISSDGTDAILDASGDIILDADGTSIKFQDGGTLNSRLGLDSAGLIVTIEGADKDFFINGDDGGSAITAIRVDMSDAGALICNGNITAFGSPSDIRLKENIEVIPDALDKVKQLKGVTFNYKKDGKKSTGLIAQDLEKVLPEVVYETSTTDKDDEEKHLAVRYGNTVGLLVEAIKEQQEQIETLTAKVKELEDK
;
A
#
# COMPACT_ATOMS: atom_id res chain seq x y z
N MET A 1 -9.40 70.64 -31.91
CA MET A 1 -9.83 69.34 -32.45
C MET A 1 -10.17 69.52 -33.92
N ARG A 2 -9.45 68.87 -34.84
CA ARG A 2 -9.70 68.98 -36.28
C ARG A 2 -10.21 67.63 -36.76
N VAL A 3 -11.49 67.54 -37.11
CA VAL A 3 -12.03 66.37 -37.80
C VAL A 3 -11.48 66.44 -39.22
N LEU A 4 -10.54 65.57 -39.55
CA LEU A 4 -10.00 65.48 -40.91
C LEU A 4 -11.01 64.72 -41.77
N GLY A 5 -11.27 65.23 -42.99
CA GLY A 5 -12.14 64.58 -43.95
C GLY A 5 -11.54 63.23 -44.36
N GLY A 6 -12.02 62.17 -43.72
CA GLY A 6 -11.48 60.81 -43.89
C GLY A 6 -11.40 59.98 -42.59
N GLY A 7 -12.45 60.00 -41.77
CA GLY A 7 -12.84 58.83 -40.95
C GLY A 7 -12.31 58.66 -39.52
N GLY A 8 -11.46 59.55 -38.97
CA GLY A 8 -10.88 59.35 -37.63
C GLY A 8 -10.67 60.61 -36.80
N LEU A 9 -10.66 60.44 -35.47
CA LEU A 9 -10.19 61.45 -34.51
C LEU A 9 -8.69 61.23 -34.27
N GLN A 10 -7.86 62.25 -34.56
CA GLN A 10 -6.43 62.21 -34.32
C GLN A 10 -6.01 63.33 -33.35
N LEU A 11 -5.16 63.00 -32.38
CA LEU A 11 -4.53 63.95 -31.47
C LEU A 11 -3.10 64.24 -31.95
N ALA A 12 -2.61 65.46 -31.73
CA ALA A 12 -1.20 65.77 -32.00
C ALA A 12 -0.28 65.07 -30.97
N ALA A 13 1.03 65.03 -31.22
CA ALA A 13 1.98 64.41 -30.29
C ALA A 13 1.92 65.04 -28.89
N GLY A 14 2.10 64.22 -27.85
CA GLY A 14 2.16 64.65 -26.45
C GLY A 14 0.83 65.08 -25.83
N ASN A 15 -0.31 64.66 -26.41
CA ASN A 15 -1.63 64.96 -25.88
C ASN A 15 -2.23 63.76 -25.13
N ASN A 16 -3.13 64.05 -24.18
CA ASN A 16 -3.94 63.07 -23.46
C ASN A 16 -5.43 63.34 -23.74
N ILE A 17 -6.26 62.30 -23.64
CA ILE A 17 -7.72 62.45 -23.48
C ILE A 17 -8.00 62.35 -21.97
N SER A 18 -8.56 63.40 -21.37
CA SER A 18 -8.87 63.43 -19.94
C SER A 18 -10.22 64.07 -19.68
N ASN A 19 -10.95 63.56 -18.70
CA ASN A 19 -12.16 64.17 -18.17
C ASN A 19 -11.93 64.59 -16.71
N ALA A 20 -12.30 65.81 -16.35
CA ALA A 20 -12.04 66.35 -15.01
C ALA A 20 -13.00 65.81 -13.94
N SER A 21 -14.16 65.29 -14.35
CA SER A 21 -15.16 64.68 -13.45
C SER A 21 -16.09 63.73 -14.20
N GLY A 22 -16.43 62.60 -13.58
CA GLY A 22 -17.27 61.56 -14.19
C GLY A 22 -16.50 60.65 -15.15
N ASP A 23 -17.20 59.69 -15.74
CA ASP A 23 -16.56 58.63 -16.52
C ASP A 23 -16.16 59.11 -17.92
N LEU A 24 -15.08 58.52 -18.48
CA LEU A 24 -14.80 58.55 -19.91
C LEU A 24 -15.27 57.22 -20.51
N THR A 25 -16.39 57.24 -21.23
CA THR A 25 -16.91 56.05 -21.90
C THR A 25 -16.39 55.97 -23.33
N ILE A 26 -15.73 54.86 -23.68
CA ILE A 26 -15.42 54.48 -25.06
C ILE A 26 -16.44 53.43 -25.49
N ASP A 27 -17.51 53.88 -26.14
CA ASP A 27 -18.58 53.00 -26.63
C ASP A 27 -18.45 52.81 -28.14
N CYS A 28 -18.19 51.57 -28.55
CA CYS A 28 -18.08 51.17 -29.95
C CYS A 28 -18.95 49.93 -30.18
N PRO A 29 -19.82 49.91 -31.21
CA PRO A 29 -20.60 48.72 -31.54
C PRO A 29 -19.77 47.58 -32.15
N ALA A 30 -18.49 47.82 -32.45
CA ALA A 30 -17.54 46.83 -32.94
C ALA A 30 -16.35 46.72 -31.95
N ASP A 31 -15.18 46.31 -32.43
CA ASP A 31 -14.01 46.12 -31.57
C ASP A 31 -13.30 47.44 -31.24
N ILE A 32 -12.75 47.52 -30.02
CA ILE A 32 -11.76 48.54 -29.66
C ILE A 32 -10.37 47.97 -29.94
N VAL A 33 -9.63 48.63 -30.82
CA VAL A 33 -8.24 48.28 -31.12
C VAL A 33 -7.32 49.22 -30.35
N LEU A 34 -6.56 48.67 -29.40
CA LEU A 34 -5.52 49.37 -28.66
C LEU A 34 -4.14 48.98 -29.22
N ASP A 35 -3.64 49.80 -30.14
CA ASP A 35 -2.35 49.60 -30.81
C ASP A 35 -1.30 50.55 -30.23
N ALA A 36 -0.68 50.12 -29.13
CA ALA A 36 0.35 50.91 -28.47
C ALA A 36 1.74 50.50 -29.00
N ASP A 37 2.37 51.39 -29.80
CA ASP A 37 3.75 51.20 -30.27
C ASP A 37 4.75 51.00 -29.13
N GLY A 38 4.46 51.58 -27.95
CA GLY A 38 5.25 51.41 -26.73
C GLY A 38 5.08 50.04 -26.03
N GLY A 39 4.13 49.22 -26.48
CA GLY A 39 3.96 47.82 -26.07
C GLY A 39 3.09 47.56 -24.84
N ASN A 40 2.63 48.58 -24.13
CA ASN A 40 1.89 48.45 -22.86
C ASN A 40 0.52 49.14 -22.89
N ILE A 41 -0.45 48.50 -22.24
CA ILE A 41 -1.67 49.14 -21.73
C ILE A 41 -1.52 49.21 -20.20
N GLU A 42 -1.50 50.41 -19.65
CA GLU A 42 -1.24 50.66 -18.22
C GLU A 42 -2.51 51.10 -17.50
N MET A 43 -2.84 50.43 -16.39
CA MET A 43 -3.92 50.82 -15.48
C MET A 43 -3.34 51.54 -14.27
N LYS A 44 -3.83 52.76 -14.00
CA LYS A 44 -3.36 53.60 -12.90
C LYS A 44 -4.52 54.05 -12.02
N ASP A 45 -4.28 54.16 -10.73
CA ASP A 45 -5.19 54.77 -9.76
C ASP A 45 -4.42 55.84 -8.97
N ASP A 46 -4.93 57.08 -8.97
CA ASP A 46 -4.26 58.26 -8.42
C ASP A 46 -2.75 58.38 -8.82
N GLY A 47 -2.45 58.04 -10.07
CA GLY A 47 -1.10 58.05 -10.63
C GLY A 47 -0.24 56.81 -10.30
N LEU A 48 -0.68 55.94 -9.39
CA LEU A 48 -0.03 54.66 -9.09
C LEU A 48 -0.34 53.65 -10.20
N HIS A 49 0.69 53.14 -10.87
CA HIS A 49 0.57 52.02 -11.79
C HIS A 49 0.42 50.72 -11.00
N PHE A 50 -0.70 50.01 -11.18
CA PHE A 50 -0.99 48.80 -10.42
C PHE A 50 -1.17 47.54 -11.29
N TYR A 51 -1.55 47.69 -12.56
CA TYR A 51 -1.75 46.56 -13.47
C TYR A 51 -1.37 46.92 -14.90
N SER A 52 -0.77 45.97 -15.62
CA SER A 52 -0.46 46.13 -17.05
C SER A 52 -0.82 44.90 -17.87
N ILE A 53 -1.16 45.15 -19.13
CA ILE A 53 -1.20 44.17 -20.20
C ILE A 53 -0.13 44.56 -21.21
N SER A 54 0.76 43.63 -21.53
CA SER A 54 1.89 43.86 -22.44
C SER A 54 2.23 42.61 -23.25
N ARG A 55 3.23 42.72 -24.13
CA ARG A 55 3.77 41.59 -24.89
C ARG A 55 5.27 41.44 -24.64
N SER A 56 5.73 40.20 -24.44
CA SER A 56 7.15 39.85 -24.41
C SER A 56 7.42 38.70 -25.38
N GLY A 57 8.15 39.00 -26.47
CA GLY A 57 8.26 38.06 -27.60
C GLY A 57 6.89 37.72 -28.16
N ASP A 58 6.55 36.43 -28.25
CA ASP A 58 5.23 35.98 -28.71
C ASP A 58 4.19 35.85 -27.58
N ASN A 59 4.58 36.12 -26.32
CA ASN A 59 3.72 35.92 -25.15
C ASN A 59 2.97 37.20 -24.78
N ALA A 60 1.67 37.08 -24.51
CA ALA A 60 0.92 38.09 -23.77
C ALA A 60 1.27 38.01 -22.28
N ILE A 61 1.44 39.16 -21.64
CA ILE A 61 1.77 39.29 -20.22
C ILE A 61 0.65 40.05 -19.53
N ILE A 62 0.10 39.43 -18.49
CA ILE A 62 -0.81 40.05 -17.53
C ILE A 62 -0.04 40.18 -16.23
N GLN A 63 0.16 41.40 -15.75
CA GLN A 63 1.03 41.64 -14.61
C GLN A 63 0.39 42.59 -13.61
N SER A 64 0.30 42.12 -12.35
CA SER A 64 0.26 43.01 -11.20
C SER A 64 1.66 43.60 -10.99
N VAL A 65 1.79 44.92 -11.08
CA VAL A 65 3.09 45.59 -11.01
C VAL A 65 3.45 46.07 -9.61
N ILE A 66 2.50 45.98 -8.67
CA ILE A 66 2.74 46.28 -7.27
C ILE A 66 3.52 45.12 -6.64
N SER A 67 4.58 45.45 -5.88
CA SER A 67 5.32 44.45 -5.10
C SER A 67 4.36 43.69 -4.19
N ASN A 68 4.35 42.36 -4.29
CA ASN A 68 3.43 41.48 -3.55
C ASN A 68 1.93 41.76 -3.82
N GLY A 69 1.60 42.52 -4.87
CA GLY A 69 0.22 42.71 -5.28
C GLY A 69 -0.23 41.54 -6.14
N ASP A 70 -1.40 41.00 -5.85
CA ASP A 70 -1.91 39.80 -6.51
C ASP A 70 -2.73 40.12 -7.75
N VAL A 71 -2.86 39.13 -8.64
CA VAL A 71 -3.91 39.15 -9.66
C VAL A 71 -5.09 38.35 -9.12
N VAL A 72 -6.22 39.03 -8.91
CA VAL A 72 -7.44 38.43 -8.36
C VAL A 72 -8.51 38.36 -9.44
N ILE A 73 -9.00 37.15 -9.73
CA ILE A 73 -10.12 36.93 -10.64
C ILE A 73 -11.38 36.74 -9.81
N GLN A 74 -12.32 37.67 -9.96
CA GLN A 74 -13.59 37.66 -9.22
C GLN A 74 -14.78 37.51 -10.16
N GLY A 75 -15.86 36.91 -9.64
CA GLY A 75 -17.15 36.83 -10.29
C GLY A 75 -18.28 37.19 -9.33
N ASN A 76 -19.51 37.31 -9.85
CA ASN A 76 -20.71 37.41 -9.02
C ASN A 76 -21.42 36.05 -9.00
N ASP A 77 -21.69 35.52 -7.81
CA ASP A 77 -22.50 34.32 -7.61
C ASP A 77 -23.67 34.65 -6.67
N GLY A 78 -24.89 34.55 -7.19
CA GLY A 78 -26.11 34.83 -6.42
C GLY A 78 -26.19 36.23 -5.80
N GLY A 79 -25.53 37.24 -6.39
CA GLY A 79 -25.49 38.61 -5.86
C GLY A 79 -24.31 38.91 -4.95
N SER A 80 -23.44 37.94 -4.66
CA SER A 80 -22.22 38.14 -3.87
C SER A 80 -20.97 38.09 -4.75
N THR A 81 -19.99 38.95 -4.48
CA THR A 81 -18.68 38.87 -5.14
C THR A 81 -17.90 37.69 -4.58
N ILE A 82 -17.41 36.81 -5.46
CA ILE A 82 -16.59 35.65 -5.14
C ILE A 82 -15.23 35.81 -5.81
N THR A 83 -14.16 35.67 -5.05
CA THR A 83 -12.82 35.47 -5.61
C THR A 83 -12.71 34.02 -6.07
N ALA A 84 -12.58 33.79 -7.37
CA ALA A 84 -12.48 32.46 -7.95
C ALA A 84 -11.03 31.94 -7.98
N LEU A 85 -10.08 32.82 -8.32
CA LEU A 85 -8.65 32.53 -8.40
C LEU A 85 -7.85 33.73 -7.91
N THR A 86 -6.86 33.47 -7.05
CA THR A 86 -5.80 34.41 -6.72
C THR A 86 -4.47 33.87 -7.23
N LEU A 87 -3.74 34.68 -8.00
CA LEU A 87 -2.34 34.46 -8.32
C LEU A 87 -1.49 35.33 -7.38
N ASP A 88 -0.98 34.70 -6.34
CA ASP A 88 -0.36 35.35 -5.18
C ASP A 88 1.13 35.64 -5.47
N MET A 89 1.46 36.92 -5.60
CA MET A 89 2.84 37.32 -5.89
C MET A 89 3.71 37.42 -4.62
N SER A 90 3.08 37.46 -3.45
CA SER A 90 3.76 37.40 -2.16
C SER A 90 4.26 35.99 -1.83
N GLU A 91 3.57 34.96 -2.35
CA GLU A 91 3.93 33.54 -2.25
C GLU A 91 4.52 32.99 -3.55
N ALA A 92 5.44 33.74 -4.16
CA ALA A 92 6.22 33.36 -5.34
C ALA A 92 5.38 32.88 -6.55
N GLY A 93 4.15 33.37 -6.70
CA GLY A 93 3.24 33.04 -7.78
C GLY A 93 2.27 31.90 -7.48
N SER A 94 2.07 31.53 -6.21
CA SER A 94 1.10 30.49 -5.82
C SER A 94 -0.30 30.77 -6.37
N ALA A 95 -0.92 29.77 -6.99
CA ALA A 95 -2.28 29.86 -7.51
C ALA A 95 -3.26 29.22 -6.52
N THR A 96 -4.16 30.02 -5.96
CA THR A 96 -5.21 29.54 -5.05
C THR A 96 -6.57 29.60 -5.72
N PHE A 97 -7.18 28.43 -5.93
CA PHE A 97 -8.56 28.31 -6.40
C PHE A 97 -9.49 28.23 -5.18
N ASN A 98 -10.55 29.03 -5.18
CA ASN A 98 -11.52 29.05 -4.06
C ASN A 98 -12.42 27.79 -4.01
N SER A 99 -12.42 27.00 -5.07
CA SER A 99 -13.19 25.76 -5.17
C SER A 99 -12.42 24.71 -5.99
N ASN A 100 -13.12 23.65 -6.39
CA ASN A 100 -12.54 22.53 -7.10
C ASN A 100 -11.95 22.93 -8.45
N ILE A 101 -10.84 22.27 -8.82
CA ILE A 101 -10.31 22.27 -10.18
C ILE A 101 -10.86 21.04 -10.88
N THR A 102 -11.70 21.24 -11.90
CA THR A 102 -12.24 20.15 -12.72
C THR A 102 -11.46 20.07 -14.03
N LEU A 103 -10.82 18.93 -14.26
CA LEU A 103 -10.20 18.59 -15.54
C LEU A 103 -11.08 17.56 -16.28
N GLY A 104 -11.06 17.59 -17.60
CA GLY A 104 -11.70 16.55 -18.40
C GLY A 104 -10.90 15.24 -18.41
N ASP A 105 -11.46 14.18 -18.96
CA ASP A 105 -10.80 12.88 -19.05
C ASP A 105 -9.47 12.96 -19.82
N ASN A 106 -8.54 12.08 -19.47
CA ASN A 106 -7.20 12.01 -20.05
C ASN A 106 -6.44 13.34 -19.91
N LYS A 107 -6.60 14.00 -18.76
CA LYS A 107 -5.86 15.19 -18.35
C LYS A 107 -5.23 14.92 -17.00
N GLY A 108 -4.13 15.62 -16.71
CA GLY A 108 -3.39 15.45 -15.46
C GLY A 108 -2.88 16.75 -14.90
N VAL A 109 -2.66 16.76 -13.60
CA VAL A 109 -1.86 17.76 -12.90
C VAL A 109 -0.44 17.22 -12.80
N TYR A 110 0.52 18.03 -13.23
CA TYR A 110 1.93 17.65 -13.32
C TYR A 110 2.74 18.38 -12.26
N PHE A 111 3.52 17.64 -11.49
CA PHE A 111 4.40 18.19 -10.46
C PHE A 111 5.85 17.90 -10.82
N GLY A 112 6.72 18.89 -10.58
CA GLY A 112 8.15 18.78 -10.89
C GLY A 112 8.49 19.01 -12.36
N ALA A 113 9.75 19.32 -12.62
CA ALA A 113 10.24 19.49 -13.99
C ALA A 113 10.39 18.12 -14.64
N GLY A 114 9.74 17.88 -15.78
CA GLY A 114 9.79 16.58 -16.45
C GLY A 114 8.74 15.58 -15.97
N SER A 115 7.71 16.03 -15.24
CA SER A 115 6.57 15.21 -14.81
C SER A 115 6.93 14.16 -13.76
N ASP A 116 7.57 14.58 -12.66
CA ASP A 116 7.99 13.69 -11.57
C ASP A 116 6.80 12.93 -10.97
N LEU A 117 5.66 13.61 -10.85
CA LEU A 117 4.37 13.05 -10.46
C LEU A 117 3.26 13.58 -11.38
N ILE A 118 2.40 12.67 -11.84
CA ILE A 118 1.18 12.96 -12.58
C ILE A 118 -0.01 12.41 -11.79
N ILE A 119 -0.98 13.28 -11.51
CA ILE A 119 -2.30 12.87 -10.98
C ILE A 119 -3.30 13.06 -12.12
N SER A 120 -3.89 11.97 -12.59
CA SER A 120 -4.76 11.98 -13.77
C SER A 120 -5.93 11.01 -13.66
N SER A 121 -6.85 11.09 -14.62
CA SER A 121 -7.87 10.07 -14.85
C SER A 121 -7.95 9.71 -16.33
N ASP A 122 -8.20 8.45 -16.63
CA ASP A 122 -8.42 7.94 -18.01
C ASP A 122 -9.90 7.90 -18.42
N GLY A 123 -10.78 8.44 -17.58
CA GLY A 123 -12.23 8.42 -17.73
C GLY A 123 -12.91 7.28 -16.96
N THR A 124 -12.15 6.32 -16.44
CA THR A 124 -12.65 5.24 -15.56
C THR A 124 -11.91 5.24 -14.23
N ASP A 125 -10.59 5.21 -14.28
CA ASP A 125 -9.71 5.08 -13.12
C ASP A 125 -8.99 6.40 -12.81
N ALA A 126 -8.61 6.57 -11.55
CA ALA A 126 -7.65 7.59 -11.12
C ALA A 126 -6.25 6.97 -11.14
N ILE A 127 -5.28 7.71 -11.67
CA ILE A 127 -3.91 7.24 -11.87
C ILE A 127 -2.96 8.17 -11.12
N LEU A 128 -2.14 7.55 -10.27
CA LEU A 128 -0.98 8.15 -9.64
C LEU A 128 0.26 7.58 -10.31
N ASP A 129 0.91 8.38 -11.17
CA ASP A 129 2.08 7.97 -11.94
C ASP A 129 3.29 8.77 -11.49
N ALA A 130 4.32 8.08 -11.00
CA ALA A 130 5.55 8.66 -10.52
C ALA A 130 6.74 8.10 -11.30
N SER A 131 7.66 8.98 -11.70
CA SER A 131 8.89 8.57 -12.41
C SER A 131 9.87 7.78 -11.52
N GLY A 132 9.73 7.90 -10.20
CA GLY A 132 10.48 7.15 -9.18
C GLY A 132 9.57 6.35 -8.26
N ASP A 133 9.91 6.30 -6.97
CA ASP A 133 9.08 5.60 -5.98
C ASP A 133 7.91 6.47 -5.50
N ILE A 134 6.79 5.82 -5.17
CA ILE A 134 5.69 6.45 -4.43
C ILE A 134 5.93 6.23 -2.94
N ILE A 135 6.14 7.31 -2.20
CA ILE A 135 6.23 7.29 -0.74
C ILE A 135 4.85 7.62 -0.17
N LEU A 136 4.25 6.68 0.56
CA LEU A 136 2.97 6.86 1.23
C LEU A 136 3.20 7.08 2.74
N ASP A 137 3.40 8.34 3.13
CA ASP A 137 3.62 8.75 4.51
C ASP A 137 2.32 9.34 5.10
N ALA A 138 1.48 8.48 5.65
CA ALA A 138 0.28 8.92 6.34
C ALA A 138 0.63 9.19 7.81
N ASP A 139 0.38 10.42 8.29
CA ASP A 139 0.49 10.76 9.74
C ASP A 139 -0.45 9.91 10.63
N GLY A 140 -1.46 9.30 10.02
CA GLY A 140 -2.28 8.27 10.65
C GLY A 140 -1.52 6.95 10.82
N THR A 141 -2.23 5.87 11.16
CA THR A 141 -1.60 4.56 11.40
C THR A 141 -1.56 3.65 10.17
N SER A 142 -2.22 4.03 9.06
CA SER A 142 -2.41 3.12 7.92
C SER A 142 -2.82 3.79 6.61
N ILE A 143 -2.53 3.08 5.52
CA ILE A 143 -3.12 3.27 4.19
C ILE A 143 -4.39 2.41 4.09
N LYS A 144 -5.52 3.01 3.73
CA LYS A 144 -6.85 2.39 3.75
C LYS A 144 -7.36 2.09 2.34
N PHE A 145 -7.96 0.91 2.17
CA PHE A 145 -8.60 0.49 0.92
C PHE A 145 -10.11 0.37 1.13
N GLN A 146 -10.87 1.17 0.37
CA GLN A 146 -12.31 1.27 0.51
C GLN A 146 -13.04 0.94 -0.79
N ASP A 147 -14.25 0.40 -0.67
CA ASP A 147 -15.20 0.22 -1.77
C ASP A 147 -16.54 0.86 -1.38
N GLY A 148 -17.04 1.80 -2.19
CA GLY A 148 -18.27 2.54 -1.91
C GLY A 148 -18.29 3.24 -0.54
N GLY A 149 -17.13 3.67 -0.04
CA GLY A 149 -16.96 4.27 1.29
C GLY A 149 -16.86 3.27 2.46
N THR A 150 -16.94 1.96 2.20
CA THR A 150 -16.74 0.90 3.21
C THR A 150 -15.27 0.52 3.28
N LEU A 151 -14.69 0.47 4.47
CA LEU A 151 -13.32 0.01 4.69
C LEU A 151 -13.24 -1.52 4.59
N ASN A 152 -12.41 -2.02 3.65
CA ASN A 152 -12.26 -3.46 3.39
C ASN A 152 -10.88 -4.00 3.81
N SER A 153 -9.84 -3.18 3.73
CA SER A 153 -8.52 -3.55 4.23
C SER A 153 -7.66 -2.32 4.50
N ARG A 154 -6.55 -2.53 5.19
CA ARG A 154 -5.54 -1.49 5.42
C ARG A 154 -4.15 -2.09 5.55
N LEU A 155 -3.15 -1.31 5.14
CA LEU A 155 -1.73 -1.56 5.40
C LEU A 155 -1.29 -0.59 6.50
N GLY A 156 -0.90 -1.12 7.66
CA GLY A 156 -0.43 -0.33 8.80
C GLY A 156 1.00 -0.68 9.20
N LEU A 157 1.63 0.22 9.94
CA LEU A 157 2.92 -0.02 10.59
C LEU A 157 2.73 0.08 12.09
N ASP A 158 3.31 -0.86 12.83
CA ASP A 158 3.44 -0.77 14.28
C ASP A 158 4.85 -1.21 14.74
N SER A 159 5.04 -1.35 16.06
CA SER A 159 6.34 -1.78 16.60
C SER A 159 6.76 -3.19 16.20
N ALA A 160 5.84 -4.02 15.70
CA ALA A 160 6.11 -5.36 15.19
C ALA A 160 6.41 -5.37 13.68
N GLY A 161 5.95 -4.37 12.92
CA GLY A 161 6.30 -4.16 11.52
C GLY A 161 5.10 -3.83 10.63
N LEU A 162 5.10 -4.35 9.39
CA LEU A 162 3.99 -4.20 8.45
C LEU A 162 2.84 -5.14 8.81
N ILE A 163 1.65 -4.56 8.98
CA ILE A 163 0.42 -5.27 9.26
C ILE A 163 -0.55 -5.10 8.10
N VAL A 164 -0.95 -6.22 7.51
CA VAL A 164 -2.10 -6.28 6.61
C VAL A 164 -3.32 -6.63 7.45
N THR A 165 -4.29 -5.72 7.53
CA THR A 165 -5.58 -6.02 8.19
C THR A 165 -6.68 -6.16 7.16
N ILE A 166 -7.42 -7.26 7.24
CA ILE A 166 -8.66 -7.47 6.51
C ILE A 166 -9.82 -7.04 7.40
N GLU A 167 -10.70 -6.22 6.86
CA GLU A 167 -11.80 -5.58 7.59
C GLU A 167 -13.14 -6.16 7.16
N GLY A 168 -14.10 -6.18 8.10
CA GLY A 168 -15.40 -6.81 7.90
C GLY A 168 -15.41 -8.28 8.32
N ALA A 169 -16.57 -8.75 8.75
CA ALA A 169 -16.75 -10.14 9.18
C ALA A 169 -16.57 -11.11 8.00
N ASP A 170 -15.90 -12.23 8.27
CA ASP A 170 -15.73 -13.37 7.37
C ASP A 170 -15.13 -13.01 5.99
N LYS A 171 -14.16 -12.08 5.99
CA LYS A 171 -13.37 -11.71 4.81
C LYS A 171 -11.98 -12.34 4.89
N ASP A 172 -11.46 -12.73 3.73
CA ASP A 172 -10.18 -13.45 3.66
C ASP A 172 -9.10 -12.63 2.95
N PHE A 173 -7.84 -12.96 3.22
CA PHE A 173 -6.72 -12.48 2.43
C PHE A 173 -6.39 -13.49 1.34
N PHE A 174 -6.28 -13.01 0.10
CA PHE A 174 -6.00 -13.84 -1.07
C PHE A 174 -4.69 -13.42 -1.74
N ILE A 175 -3.87 -14.42 -2.09
CA ILE A 175 -2.82 -14.28 -3.10
C ILE A 175 -3.29 -15.04 -4.32
N ASN A 176 -3.69 -14.29 -5.34
CA ASN A 176 -4.15 -14.83 -6.61
C ASN A 176 -3.05 -14.71 -7.68
N GLY A 177 -3.12 -15.53 -8.70
CA GLY A 177 -2.20 -15.51 -9.84
C GLY A 177 -2.83 -16.13 -11.07
N ASP A 178 -2.07 -16.15 -12.16
CA ASP A 178 -2.41 -16.86 -13.39
C ASP A 178 -1.50 -18.07 -13.55
N ASP A 179 -2.09 -19.24 -13.80
CA ASP A 179 -1.38 -20.48 -14.15
C ASP A 179 -1.82 -20.93 -15.54
N GLY A 180 -1.06 -20.50 -16.56
CA GLY A 180 -1.29 -20.90 -17.94
C GLY A 180 -2.58 -20.34 -18.55
N GLY A 181 -2.99 -19.12 -18.19
CA GLY A 181 -4.21 -18.46 -18.64
C GLY A 181 -5.44 -18.76 -17.80
N SER A 182 -5.28 -19.46 -16.67
CA SER A 182 -6.33 -19.68 -15.68
C SER A 182 -6.01 -18.95 -14.38
N ALA A 183 -6.95 -18.13 -13.92
CA ALA A 183 -6.85 -17.51 -12.60
C ALA A 183 -6.93 -18.57 -11.50
N ILE A 184 -6.00 -18.51 -10.56
CA ILE A 184 -5.93 -19.38 -9.39
C ILE A 184 -5.81 -18.55 -8.11
N THR A 185 -6.27 -19.12 -6.99
CA THR A 185 -5.86 -18.68 -5.65
C THR A 185 -4.70 -19.57 -5.21
N ALA A 186 -3.51 -19.00 -5.07
CA ALA A 186 -2.33 -19.72 -4.62
C ALA A 186 -2.35 -19.92 -3.10
N ILE A 187 -2.65 -18.84 -2.37
CA ILE A 187 -2.74 -18.83 -0.90
C ILE A 187 -4.00 -18.08 -0.49
N ARG A 188 -4.73 -18.65 0.47
CA ARG A 188 -5.81 -17.97 1.20
C ARG A 188 -5.48 -18.01 2.70
N VAL A 189 -5.60 -16.87 3.38
CA VAL A 189 -5.69 -16.81 4.84
C VAL A 189 -7.16 -16.57 5.17
N ASP A 190 -7.82 -17.62 5.63
CA ASP A 190 -9.27 -17.64 5.86
C ASP A 190 -9.60 -17.12 7.25
N MET A 191 -10.18 -15.93 7.35
CA MET A 191 -10.49 -15.35 8.66
C MET A 191 -11.78 -15.94 9.25
N SER A 192 -12.63 -16.53 8.41
CA SER A 192 -13.84 -17.22 8.85
C SER A 192 -13.53 -18.60 9.48
N ASP A 193 -12.39 -19.20 9.11
CA ASP A 193 -11.86 -20.43 9.71
C ASP A 193 -10.64 -20.15 10.61
N ALA A 194 -10.77 -19.15 11.48
CA ALA A 194 -9.79 -18.79 12.51
C ALA A 194 -8.34 -18.61 12.00
N GLY A 195 -8.18 -18.07 10.79
CA GLY A 195 -6.89 -17.81 10.16
C GLY A 195 -6.31 -19.01 9.42
N ALA A 196 -7.12 -19.99 9.00
CA ALA A 196 -6.64 -21.16 8.27
C ALA A 196 -5.85 -20.74 7.02
N LEU A 197 -4.61 -21.23 6.93
CA LEU A 197 -3.76 -21.01 5.76
C LEU A 197 -4.00 -22.15 4.75
N ILE A 198 -4.71 -21.85 3.67
CA ILE A 198 -5.03 -22.80 2.62
C ILE A 198 -4.09 -22.54 1.43
N CYS A 199 -3.29 -23.54 1.08
CA CYS A 199 -2.39 -23.51 -0.06
C CYS A 199 -2.91 -24.48 -1.13
N ASN A 200 -3.01 -24.01 -2.38
CA ASN A 200 -3.48 -24.85 -3.49
C ASN A 200 -2.45 -25.95 -3.85
N GLY A 201 -1.16 -25.63 -3.73
CA GLY A 201 -0.06 -26.55 -3.94
C GLY A 201 0.59 -27.06 -2.65
N ASN A 202 1.61 -27.91 -2.81
CA ASN A 202 2.44 -28.36 -1.70
C ASN A 202 3.22 -27.20 -1.09
N ILE A 203 3.27 -27.17 0.24
CA ILE A 203 4.21 -26.32 0.97
C ILE A 203 5.57 -27.04 0.96
N THR A 204 6.52 -26.48 0.23
CA THR A 204 7.92 -26.96 0.27
C THR A 204 8.62 -26.29 1.45
N ALA A 205 8.59 -26.92 2.61
CA ALA A 205 9.48 -26.58 3.70
C ALA A 205 10.83 -27.27 3.47
N PHE A 206 11.95 -26.55 3.64
CA PHE A 206 13.27 -27.20 3.68
C PHE A 206 13.21 -28.30 4.74
N GLY A 207 13.40 -29.57 4.33
CA GLY A 207 13.40 -30.70 5.25
C GLY A 207 14.45 -30.51 6.34
N SER A 208 14.28 -31.13 7.51
CA SER A 208 15.22 -31.03 8.64
C SER A 208 16.64 -31.42 8.19
N PRO A 209 17.60 -30.47 8.07
CA PRO A 209 18.95 -30.79 7.62
C PRO A 209 19.58 -31.87 8.53
N SER A 210 20.12 -32.93 7.94
CA SER A 210 20.55 -34.14 8.67
C SER A 210 21.96 -34.61 8.30
N ASP A 211 22.71 -33.80 7.55
CA ASP A 211 24.08 -34.08 7.13
C ASP A 211 25.00 -34.29 8.34
N ILE A 212 25.91 -35.28 8.28
CA ILE A 212 26.84 -35.57 9.38
C ILE A 212 27.75 -34.38 9.69
N ARG A 213 28.05 -33.52 8.72
CA ARG A 213 28.83 -32.29 8.89
C ARG A 213 28.12 -31.23 9.74
N LEU A 214 26.80 -31.39 9.93
CA LEU A 214 25.96 -30.52 10.74
C LEU A 214 25.66 -31.12 12.12
N LYS A 215 26.32 -32.23 12.50
CA LYS A 215 26.09 -32.96 13.75
C LYS A 215 27.40 -33.17 14.50
N GLU A 216 27.34 -33.01 15.81
CA GLU A 216 28.40 -33.35 16.76
C GLU A 216 27.80 -34.19 17.90
N ASN A 217 28.64 -34.84 18.69
CA ASN A 217 28.22 -35.73 19.80
C ASN A 217 27.19 -36.79 19.35
N ILE A 218 27.50 -37.47 18.24
CA ILE A 218 26.60 -38.45 17.62
C ILE A 218 26.67 -39.77 18.39
N GLU A 219 25.59 -40.10 19.09
CA GLU A 219 25.42 -41.36 19.81
C GLU A 219 24.24 -42.16 19.24
N VAL A 220 24.37 -43.49 19.26
CA VAL A 220 23.24 -44.38 18.96
C VAL A 220 22.27 -44.31 20.12
N ILE A 221 20.96 -44.26 19.84
CA ILE A 221 19.93 -44.20 20.88
C ILE A 221 19.95 -45.53 21.65
N PRO A 222 20.32 -45.55 22.95
CA PRO A 222 20.38 -46.77 23.72
C PRO A 222 18.99 -47.18 24.21
N ASP A 223 18.80 -48.47 24.45
CA ASP A 223 17.59 -49.08 25.02
C ASP A 223 16.33 -48.69 24.24
N ALA A 224 16.44 -48.61 22.91
CA ALA A 224 15.44 -48.02 22.05
C ALA A 224 14.13 -48.80 22.06
N LEU A 225 14.19 -50.14 22.08
CA LEU A 225 13.00 -50.99 22.17
C LEU A 225 12.30 -50.82 23.53
N ASP A 226 13.06 -50.73 24.61
CA ASP A 226 12.50 -50.55 25.95
C ASP A 226 11.91 -49.15 26.14
N LYS A 227 12.50 -48.12 25.53
CA LYS A 227 11.91 -46.78 25.43
C LYS A 227 10.60 -46.79 24.64
N VAL A 228 10.56 -47.43 23.46
CA VAL A 228 9.33 -47.52 22.65
C VAL A 228 8.24 -48.30 23.38
N LYS A 229 8.57 -49.37 24.11
CA LYS A 229 7.61 -50.15 24.90
C LYS A 229 6.91 -49.35 26.01
N GLN A 230 7.51 -48.26 26.47
CA GLN A 230 6.89 -47.36 27.46
C GLN A 230 5.86 -46.42 26.84
N LEU A 231 5.91 -46.21 25.52
CA LEU A 231 5.02 -45.32 24.80
C LEU A 231 3.67 -46.00 24.50
N LYS A 232 2.62 -45.18 24.42
CA LYS A 232 1.27 -45.61 24.07
C LYS A 232 0.80 -44.86 22.85
N GLY A 233 0.54 -45.58 21.76
CA GLY A 233 -0.26 -45.08 20.66
C GLY A 233 -1.70 -44.92 21.13
N VAL A 234 -2.22 -43.69 21.09
CA VAL A 234 -3.57 -43.37 21.58
C VAL A 234 -4.41 -42.74 20.48
N THR A 235 -5.73 -42.90 20.61
CA THR A 235 -6.71 -42.05 19.91
C THR A 235 -7.33 -41.11 20.92
N PHE A 236 -7.57 -39.87 20.53
CA PHE A 236 -8.14 -38.85 21.40
C PHE A 236 -8.99 -37.87 20.58
N ASN A 237 -9.78 -37.06 21.27
CA ASN A 237 -10.48 -35.93 20.67
C ASN A 237 -9.84 -34.64 21.22
N TYR A 238 -9.56 -33.67 20.37
CA TYR A 238 -9.12 -32.36 20.84
C TYR A 238 -10.24 -31.68 21.63
N LYS A 239 -9.90 -31.02 22.73
CA LYS A 239 -10.89 -30.32 23.57
C LYS A 239 -11.48 -29.08 22.87
N LYS A 240 -10.72 -28.44 21.97
CA LYS A 240 -11.11 -27.21 21.28
C LYS A 240 -12.26 -27.41 20.30
N ASP A 241 -12.21 -28.46 19.48
CA ASP A 241 -13.15 -28.69 18.37
C ASP A 241 -13.79 -30.10 18.38
N GLY A 242 -13.42 -30.96 19.33
CA GLY A 242 -13.88 -32.35 19.39
C GLY A 242 -13.30 -33.27 18.32
N LYS A 243 -12.34 -32.79 17.49
CA LYS A 243 -11.83 -33.53 16.34
C LYS A 243 -11.09 -34.78 16.78
N LYS A 244 -11.56 -35.94 16.31
CA LYS A 244 -10.94 -37.24 16.56
C LYS A 244 -9.60 -37.35 15.83
N SER A 245 -8.57 -37.68 16.59
CA SER A 245 -7.18 -37.76 16.14
C SER A 245 -6.47 -38.96 16.78
N THR A 246 -5.24 -39.25 16.33
CA THR A 246 -4.38 -40.28 16.90
C THR A 246 -2.95 -39.78 17.02
N GLY A 247 -2.21 -40.29 17.99
CA GLY A 247 -0.83 -39.88 18.23
C GLY A 247 -0.26 -40.43 19.53
N LEU A 248 0.72 -39.72 20.06
CA LEU A 248 1.40 -40.00 21.33
C LEU A 248 1.07 -38.90 22.35
N ILE A 249 1.23 -39.22 23.63
CA ILE A 249 1.18 -38.23 24.72
C ILE A 249 2.57 -37.61 24.88
N ALA A 250 2.68 -36.28 24.75
CA ALA A 250 3.95 -35.57 24.78
C ALA A 250 4.73 -35.82 26.09
N GLN A 251 4.03 -35.86 27.23
CA GLN A 251 4.62 -36.11 28.55
C GLN A 251 5.18 -37.53 28.71
N ASP A 252 4.65 -38.51 27.98
CA ASP A 252 5.21 -39.85 27.98
C ASP A 252 6.45 -39.92 27.09
N LEU A 253 6.42 -39.19 25.98
CA LEU A 253 7.57 -39.08 25.08
C LEU A 253 8.74 -38.33 25.72
N GLU A 254 8.46 -37.29 26.50
CA GLU A 254 9.45 -36.48 27.22
C GLU A 254 10.31 -37.32 28.17
N LYS A 255 9.74 -38.37 28.78
CA LYS A 255 10.47 -39.26 29.71
C LYS A 255 11.49 -40.15 29.00
N VAL A 256 11.29 -40.47 27.72
CA VAL A 256 12.07 -41.49 27.00
C VAL A 256 12.88 -40.95 25.82
N LEU A 257 12.43 -39.85 25.23
CA LEU A 257 13.05 -39.14 24.10
C LEU A 257 12.73 -37.64 24.22
N PRO A 258 13.29 -36.92 25.22
CA PRO A 258 12.97 -35.51 25.45
C PRO A 258 13.31 -34.60 24.26
N GLU A 259 14.25 -34.98 23.40
CA GLU A 259 14.77 -34.17 22.30
C GLU A 259 13.74 -33.86 21.19
N VAL A 260 12.62 -34.60 21.17
CA VAL A 260 11.54 -34.37 20.21
C VAL A 260 10.35 -33.62 20.81
N VAL A 261 10.37 -33.34 22.11
CA VAL A 261 9.33 -32.60 22.81
C VAL A 261 9.79 -31.16 23.00
N TYR A 262 8.90 -30.20 22.78
CA TYR A 262 9.20 -28.79 22.94
C TYR A 262 7.97 -28.01 23.42
N GLU A 263 8.22 -26.89 24.09
CA GLU A 263 7.16 -25.96 24.48
C GLU A 263 6.75 -25.08 23.30
N THR A 264 5.45 -24.92 23.11
CA THR A 264 4.85 -23.99 22.14
C THR A 264 3.79 -23.15 22.84
N SER A 265 3.68 -21.87 22.51
CA SER A 265 2.48 -21.10 22.82
C SER A 265 1.34 -21.61 21.93
N THR A 266 0.09 -21.53 22.40
CA THR A 266 -1.04 -21.63 21.46
C THR A 266 -1.09 -20.35 20.62
N THR A 267 -1.83 -20.40 19.52
CA THR A 267 -2.21 -19.20 18.75
C THR A 267 -3.40 -18.46 19.37
N ASP A 268 -4.01 -18.97 20.45
CA ASP A 268 -5.09 -18.27 21.15
C ASP A 268 -4.47 -17.19 22.04
N LYS A 269 -4.79 -15.93 21.73
CA LYS A 269 -4.28 -14.75 22.46
C LYS A 269 -4.65 -14.74 23.95
N ASP A 270 -5.64 -15.54 24.36
CA ASP A 270 -6.13 -15.64 25.74
C ASP A 270 -5.46 -16.76 26.54
N ASP A 271 -4.64 -17.61 25.90
CA ASP A 271 -3.96 -18.72 26.54
C ASP A 271 -2.46 -18.43 26.65
N GLU A 272 -2.08 -17.78 27.76
CA GLU A 272 -0.68 -17.51 28.12
C GLU A 272 0.08 -18.77 28.54
N GLU A 273 -0.58 -19.93 28.70
CA GLU A 273 0.09 -21.17 29.05
C GLU A 273 0.83 -21.77 27.85
N LYS A 274 2.05 -22.23 28.11
CA LYS A 274 2.81 -23.01 27.15
C LYS A 274 2.32 -24.46 27.14
N HIS A 275 2.16 -25.02 25.95
CA HIS A 275 1.78 -26.40 25.72
C HIS A 275 2.97 -27.21 25.22
N LEU A 276 2.97 -28.53 25.47
CA LEU A 276 3.97 -29.43 24.91
C LEU A 276 3.55 -29.91 23.51
N ALA A 277 4.48 -29.83 22.56
CA ALA A 277 4.33 -30.32 21.20
C ALA A 277 5.42 -31.34 20.86
N VAL A 278 5.15 -32.18 19.84
CA VAL A 278 6.00 -33.30 19.44
C VAL A 278 6.46 -33.13 18.00
N ARG A 279 7.77 -33.21 17.77
CA ARG A 279 8.38 -33.33 16.45
C ARG A 279 8.29 -34.78 15.96
N TYR A 280 7.11 -35.19 15.50
CA TYR A 280 6.84 -36.58 15.12
C TYR A 280 7.87 -37.17 14.14
N GLY A 281 8.31 -36.39 13.15
CA GLY A 281 9.33 -36.82 12.19
C GLY A 281 10.68 -37.19 12.82
N ASN A 282 11.01 -36.61 13.98
CA ASN A 282 12.26 -36.89 14.68
C ASN A 282 12.19 -38.18 15.51
N THR A 283 11.00 -38.73 15.75
CA THR A 283 10.85 -40.02 16.46
C THR A 283 11.36 -41.20 15.64
N VAL A 284 11.54 -41.02 14.32
CA VAL A 284 12.01 -42.06 13.40
C VAL A 284 13.35 -42.65 13.84
N GLY A 285 14.27 -41.85 14.39
CA GLY A 285 15.56 -42.36 14.90
C GLY A 285 15.38 -43.42 15.99
N LEU A 286 14.50 -43.14 16.96
CA LEU A 286 14.17 -44.09 18.04
C LEU A 286 13.52 -45.36 17.49
N LEU A 287 12.58 -45.21 16.54
CA LEU A 287 11.91 -46.36 15.92
C LEU A 287 12.88 -47.24 15.14
N VAL A 288 13.87 -46.65 14.45
CA VAL A 288 14.91 -47.39 13.71
C VAL A 288 15.74 -48.26 14.65
N GLU A 289 16.23 -47.72 15.77
CA GLU A 289 17.02 -48.50 16.73
C GLU A 289 16.15 -49.53 17.47
N ALA A 290 14.90 -49.21 17.81
CA ALA A 290 13.97 -50.16 18.42
C ALA A 290 13.69 -51.38 17.52
N ILE A 291 13.54 -51.16 16.20
CA ILE A 291 13.37 -52.23 15.23
C ILE A 291 14.64 -53.09 15.13
N LYS A 292 15.84 -52.48 15.17
CA LYS A 292 17.11 -53.25 15.17
C LYS A 292 17.24 -54.12 16.42
N GLU A 293 16.98 -53.56 17.60
CA GLU A 293 16.98 -54.32 18.86
C GLU A 293 15.93 -55.45 18.85
N GLN A 294 14.73 -55.19 18.32
CA GLN A 294 13.70 -56.23 18.16
C GLN A 294 14.14 -57.33 17.19
N GLN A 295 14.78 -56.97 16.08
CA GLN A 295 15.27 -57.91 15.09
C GLN A 295 16.36 -58.83 15.67
N GLU A 296 17.28 -58.29 16.48
CA GLU A 296 18.30 -59.07 17.18
C GLU A 296 17.68 -60.10 18.15
N GLN A 297 16.62 -59.73 18.87
CA GLN A 297 15.89 -60.65 19.74
C GLN A 297 15.23 -61.79 18.94
N ILE A 298 14.64 -61.47 17.78
CA ILE A 298 14.01 -62.47 16.89
C ILE A 298 15.05 -63.45 16.36
N GLU A 299 16.22 -62.96 15.91
CA GLU A 299 17.30 -63.80 15.41
C GLU A 299 17.85 -64.73 16.51
N THR A 300 18.05 -64.19 17.71
CA THR A 300 18.49 -64.96 18.88
C THR A 300 17.48 -66.05 19.24
N LEU A 301 16.18 -65.73 19.25
CA LEU A 301 15.13 -66.70 19.54
C LEU A 301 15.04 -67.78 18.46
N THR A 302 15.17 -67.38 17.18
CA THR A 302 15.12 -68.32 16.04
C THR A 302 16.28 -69.30 16.09
N ALA A 303 17.49 -68.84 16.42
CA ALA A 303 18.66 -69.70 16.59
C ALA A 303 18.46 -70.71 17.72
N LYS A 304 17.94 -70.28 18.87
CA LYS A 304 17.62 -71.17 20.00
C LYS A 304 16.55 -72.20 19.66
N VAL A 305 15.52 -71.81 18.92
CA VAL A 305 14.47 -72.74 18.46
C VAL A 305 15.09 -73.82 17.58
N LYS A 306 15.95 -73.44 16.63
CA LYS A 306 16.65 -74.40 15.76
C LYS A 306 17.53 -75.38 16.55
N GLU A 307 18.30 -74.89 17.54
CA GLU A 307 19.10 -75.76 18.42
C GLU A 307 18.26 -76.72 19.27
N LEU A 308 17.01 -76.36 19.60
CA LEU A 308 16.08 -77.22 20.33
C LEU A 308 15.39 -78.24 19.41
N GLU A 309 15.14 -77.89 18.15
CA GLU A 309 14.57 -78.81 17.15
C GLU A 309 15.59 -79.85 16.66
N ASP A 310 16.88 -79.52 16.69
CA ASP A 310 17.97 -80.44 16.31
C ASP A 310 18.35 -81.45 17.44
N LYS A 311 17.62 -81.46 18.57
CA LYS A 311 17.81 -82.38 19.71
C LYS A 311 16.70 -83.43 19.80
#